data_AF-A0A3C1UFT0-F1
#
_entry.id   AF-A0A3C1UFT0-F1
#
_cell.length_a   1.000
_cell.length_b   1.000
_cell.length_c   1.000
_cell.angle_alpha   90.00
_cell.angle_beta   90.00
_cell.angle_gamma   90.00
#
_symmetry.space_group_name_H-M   'P 1'
#
loop_
_entity.id
_entity.type
_entity.pdbx_description
1 polymer ?
#
loop_
_entity_poly.entity_id
_entity_poly.type
_entity_poly.pdbx_seq_one_letter_code
_entity_poly.pdbx_strand_id
1 'polypeptide(L)'
;KSPSTHKEYVEAQQHVGLDESFDPENIKKFMDDAFREIDVFQNDIKFMQNRFVSPLSNIGTTFYKFYLNDTTMVDGEKCVEIDFVPHNSASFGFIGRMYFPVNDSTLFLKKLTMNIPRSINVNYLKRLFINQEFKKAEDGSRLKVIDDLVMEFQVIGPELYARRSTYYSGHNFTEPKDLTIFNHDAEQIIAPGANKYADEYFKANRPVALAQDGNMMRALLKKLRSSKLFYWTEKFVSTMAKGYVATGNPSKFDIGPLNTLISSDELEGARFRIGGMTTANLHPRLFSRFFLAYGTKDKKLKYQGELEYS
;
A
#
# COMPACT_ATOMS: atom_id res chain seq x y z
N LYS A 1 -22.99 3.71 -18.79
CA LYS A 1 -23.46 3.84 -17.39
C LYS A 1 -22.41 4.64 -16.62
N SER A 2 -22.79 5.54 -15.72
CA SER A 2 -21.85 6.34 -14.91
C SER A 2 -22.04 6.00 -13.43
N PRO A 3 -21.45 4.90 -12.93
CA PRO A 3 -21.61 4.53 -11.53
C PRO A 3 -20.96 5.60 -10.64
N SER A 4 -21.69 6.04 -9.61
CA SER A 4 -21.22 7.03 -8.64
C SER A 4 -20.53 6.40 -7.42
N THR A 5 -20.65 5.08 -7.25
CA THR A 5 -20.19 4.35 -6.06
C THR A 5 -19.45 3.08 -6.45
N HIS A 6 -18.47 2.71 -5.63
CA HIS A 6 -17.69 1.49 -5.73
C HIS A 6 -17.72 0.77 -4.36
N LYS A 7 -17.86 -0.56 -4.38
CA LYS A 7 -17.81 -1.42 -3.19
C LYS A 7 -17.02 -2.68 -3.51
N GLU A 8 -16.19 -3.10 -2.57
CA GLU A 8 -15.43 -4.35 -2.62
C GLU A 8 -15.93 -5.28 -1.51
N TYR A 9 -16.33 -6.50 -1.87
CA TYR A 9 -16.67 -7.55 -0.91
C TYR A 9 -15.56 -8.60 -0.87
N VAL A 10 -14.91 -8.74 0.28
CA VAL A 10 -13.78 -9.66 0.48
C VAL A 10 -14.28 -10.97 1.07
N GLU A 11 -14.38 -12.00 0.23
CA GLU A 11 -14.82 -13.34 0.63
C GLU A 11 -13.79 -14.07 1.50
N ALA A 12 -12.51 -13.99 1.11
CA ALA A 12 -11.40 -14.64 1.79
C ALA A 12 -10.14 -13.76 1.70
N GLN A 13 -9.38 -13.67 2.79
CA GLN A 13 -8.09 -12.98 2.82
C GLN A 13 -7.09 -13.76 3.68
N GLN A 14 -5.82 -13.69 3.30
CA GLN A 14 -4.73 -14.36 3.98
C GLN A 14 -3.52 -13.43 4.05
N HIS A 15 -2.92 -13.37 5.24
CA HIS A 15 -1.67 -12.67 5.49
C HIS A 15 -0.59 -13.70 5.86
N VAL A 16 0.64 -13.45 5.43
CA VAL A 16 1.79 -14.30 5.75
C VAL A 16 2.97 -13.40 6.09
N GLY A 17 3.38 -13.41 7.36
CA GLY A 17 4.72 -12.98 7.75
C GLY A 17 4.78 -11.98 8.89
N LEU A 18 4.47 -10.71 8.60
CA LEU A 18 4.63 -9.59 9.56
C LEU A 18 3.50 -9.50 10.59
N ASP A 19 2.52 -10.38 10.45
CA ASP A 19 1.27 -10.50 11.22
C ASP A 19 1.52 -10.73 12.72
N GLU A 20 2.72 -11.20 13.12
CA GLU A 20 3.11 -11.36 14.53
C GLU A 20 3.58 -10.05 15.19
N SER A 21 4.18 -9.15 14.39
CA SER A 21 4.86 -7.95 14.89
C SER A 21 3.97 -6.69 14.78
N PHE A 22 3.00 -6.70 13.88
CA PHE A 22 2.19 -5.54 13.54
C PHE A 22 0.71 -5.88 13.55
N ASP A 23 -0.12 -4.90 13.85
CA ASP A 23 -1.58 -5.03 13.75
C ASP A 23 -1.97 -5.21 12.27
N PRO A 24 -2.63 -6.33 11.91
CA PRO A 24 -3.07 -6.61 10.54
C PRO A 24 -3.93 -5.50 9.94
N GLU A 25 -4.76 -4.82 10.73
CA GLU A 25 -5.63 -3.73 10.24
C GLU A 25 -4.80 -2.51 9.83
N ASN A 26 -3.78 -2.16 10.61
CA ASN A 26 -2.88 -1.06 10.30
C ASN A 26 -1.99 -1.37 9.09
N ILE A 27 -1.49 -2.61 8.97
CA ILE A 27 -0.76 -3.04 7.77
C ILE A 27 -1.67 -2.92 6.56
N LYS A 28 -2.89 -3.44 6.64
CA LYS A 28 -3.85 -3.42 5.53
C LYS A 28 -4.15 -1.99 5.09
N LYS A 29 -4.50 -1.09 6.01
CA LYS A 29 -4.75 0.31 5.67
C LYS A 29 -3.55 0.98 4.99
N PHE A 30 -2.34 0.72 5.50
CA PHE A 30 -1.12 1.21 4.85
C PHE A 30 -0.92 0.61 3.46
N MET A 31 -1.20 -0.68 3.27
CA MET A 31 -1.15 -1.32 1.96
C MET A 31 -2.20 -0.73 1.01
N ASP A 32 -3.44 -0.53 1.45
CA ASP A 32 -4.51 0.03 0.63
C ASP A 32 -4.20 1.48 0.19
N ASP A 33 -3.57 2.26 1.07
CA ASP A 33 -3.13 3.63 0.75
C ASP A 33 -1.87 3.66 -0.14
N ALA A 34 -0.85 2.85 0.17
CA ALA A 34 0.42 2.81 -0.57
C ALA A 34 0.26 2.16 -1.95
N PHE A 35 -0.62 1.18 -2.05
CA PHE A 35 -0.99 0.48 -3.27
C PHE A 35 -2.45 0.81 -3.58
N ARG A 36 -2.76 2.09 -3.82
CA ARG A 36 -4.06 2.47 -4.38
C ARG A 36 -4.19 1.98 -5.82
N GLU A 37 -5.40 1.63 -6.25
CA GLU A 37 -5.62 1.26 -7.65
C GLU A 37 -5.21 2.41 -8.59
N ILE A 38 -4.52 2.05 -9.67
CA ILE A 38 -4.05 3.03 -10.66
C ILE A 38 -5.03 3.04 -11.82
N ASP A 39 -5.57 4.21 -12.14
CA ASP A 39 -6.35 4.43 -13.35
C ASP A 39 -5.57 5.35 -14.30
N VAL A 40 -4.99 4.76 -15.35
CA VAL A 40 -4.24 5.51 -16.37
C VAL A 40 -5.15 6.44 -17.19
N PHE A 41 -6.46 6.24 -17.22
CA PHE A 41 -7.36 7.10 -18.00
C PHE A 41 -7.68 8.42 -17.30
N GLN A 42 -7.26 8.59 -16.04
CA GLN A 42 -7.33 9.88 -15.34
C GLN A 42 -6.22 10.82 -15.81
N ASN A 43 -6.44 12.14 -15.64
CA ASN A 43 -5.43 13.15 -15.96
C ASN A 43 -4.13 12.98 -15.16
N ASP A 44 -4.26 12.63 -13.88
CA ASP A 44 -3.15 12.46 -12.95
C ASP A 44 -3.24 11.13 -12.22
N ILE A 45 -2.12 10.44 -12.13
CA ILE A 45 -1.93 9.26 -11.30
C ILE A 45 -1.35 9.75 -9.97
N LYS A 46 -2.15 9.63 -8.91
CA LYS A 46 -1.73 9.96 -7.54
C LYS A 46 -0.93 8.79 -6.99
N PHE A 47 0.28 9.07 -6.55
CA PHE A 47 1.13 8.08 -5.93
C PHE A 47 1.83 8.70 -4.71
N MET A 48 1.57 8.15 -3.53
CA MET A 48 1.97 8.72 -2.24
C MET A 48 1.48 10.18 -2.13
N GLN A 49 2.39 11.14 -1.94
CA GLN A 49 2.07 12.57 -1.88
C GLN A 49 2.23 13.28 -3.24
N ASN A 50 2.64 12.56 -4.28
CA ASN A 50 2.96 13.13 -5.58
C ASN A 50 1.86 12.84 -6.60
N ARG A 51 1.82 13.69 -7.64
CA ARG A 51 0.93 13.53 -8.79
C ARG A 51 1.78 13.41 -10.04
N PHE A 52 1.56 12.34 -10.79
CA PHE A 52 2.24 12.10 -12.05
C PHE A 52 1.24 12.28 -13.18
N VAL A 53 1.60 13.07 -14.19
CA VAL A 53 0.73 13.27 -15.35
C VAL A 53 0.58 11.94 -16.09
N SER A 54 -0.66 11.50 -16.35
CA SER A 54 -0.89 10.28 -17.13
C SER A 54 -0.48 10.46 -18.60
N PRO A 55 0.07 9.45 -19.29
CA PRO A 55 0.25 9.49 -20.75
C PRO A 55 -1.07 9.69 -21.52
N LEU A 56 -2.21 9.33 -20.92
CA LEU A 56 -3.55 9.51 -21.50
C LEU A 56 -4.29 10.73 -20.95
N SER A 57 -3.57 11.61 -20.25
CA SER A 57 -4.10 12.88 -19.77
C SER A 57 -4.58 13.76 -20.92
N ASN A 58 -5.49 14.69 -20.64
CA ASN A 58 -5.90 15.74 -21.59
C ASN A 58 -4.70 16.60 -22.06
N ILE A 59 -3.63 16.69 -21.26
CA ILE A 59 -2.38 17.36 -21.62
C ILE A 59 -1.28 16.38 -22.05
N GLY A 60 -1.62 15.10 -22.28
CA GLY A 60 -0.66 14.05 -22.57
C GLY A 60 0.18 14.35 -23.81
N THR A 61 -0.44 14.85 -24.90
CA THR A 61 0.24 15.17 -26.17
C THR A 61 1.20 16.36 -26.08
N THR A 62 1.00 17.27 -25.13
CA THR A 62 1.93 18.39 -24.89
C THR A 62 2.97 18.04 -23.83
N PHE A 63 2.65 17.13 -22.91
CA PHE A 63 3.56 16.68 -21.85
C PHE A 63 4.55 15.61 -22.36
N TYR A 64 4.11 14.70 -23.22
CA TYR A 64 4.88 13.55 -23.71
C TYR A 64 5.23 13.65 -25.20
N LYS A 65 6.38 13.09 -25.56
CA LYS A 65 6.71 12.70 -26.93
C LYS A 65 6.25 11.28 -27.15
N PHE A 66 5.50 11.03 -28.22
CA PHE A 66 5.04 9.70 -28.61
C PHE A 66 5.79 9.23 -29.86
N TYR A 67 6.29 7.99 -29.82
CA TYR A 67 6.97 7.37 -30.95
C TYR A 67 6.21 6.13 -31.38
N LEU A 68 5.80 6.10 -32.65
CA LEU A 68 5.16 4.96 -33.27
C LEU A 68 6.23 3.93 -33.64
N ASN A 69 6.18 2.77 -33.02
CA ASN A 69 7.07 1.64 -33.30
C ASN A 69 6.37 0.63 -34.23
N ASP A 70 7.13 -0.38 -34.68
CA ASP A 70 6.57 -1.48 -35.47
C ASP A 70 5.55 -2.31 -34.65
N THR A 71 4.83 -3.15 -35.35
CA THR A 71 3.84 -4.06 -34.78
C THR A 71 4.50 -5.22 -34.04
N THR A 72 3.86 -5.66 -32.95
CA THR A 72 4.27 -6.82 -32.15
C THR A 72 3.06 -7.66 -31.76
N MET A 73 3.29 -8.91 -31.34
CA MET A 73 2.23 -9.80 -30.87
C MET A 73 2.04 -9.63 -29.36
N VAL A 74 0.82 -9.30 -28.93
CA VAL A 74 0.42 -9.22 -27.53
C VAL A 74 -0.75 -10.18 -27.33
N ASP A 75 -0.58 -11.21 -26.51
CA ASP A 75 -1.59 -12.26 -26.25
C ASP A 75 -2.23 -12.85 -27.52
N GLY A 76 -1.41 -13.10 -28.54
CA GLY A 76 -1.86 -13.66 -29.83
C GLY A 76 -2.54 -12.66 -30.77
N GLU A 77 -2.60 -11.37 -30.42
CA GLU A 77 -3.15 -10.31 -31.27
C GLU A 77 -2.05 -9.34 -31.73
N LYS A 78 -2.08 -8.98 -33.02
CA LYS A 78 -1.13 -8.04 -33.60
C LYS A 78 -1.46 -6.61 -33.16
N CYS A 79 -0.53 -5.98 -32.44
CA CYS A 79 -0.67 -4.64 -31.91
C CYS A 79 0.41 -3.71 -32.45
N VAL A 80 0.06 -2.45 -32.67
CA VAL A 80 1.01 -1.34 -32.82
C VAL A 80 1.56 -1.00 -31.44
N GLU A 81 2.88 -0.82 -31.34
CA GLU A 81 3.54 -0.32 -30.14
C GLU A 81 3.73 1.20 -30.24
N ILE A 82 3.38 1.93 -29.17
CA ILE A 82 3.64 3.36 -29.04
C ILE A 82 4.43 3.61 -27.77
N ASP A 83 5.66 4.09 -27.92
CA ASP A 83 6.48 4.54 -26.81
C ASP A 83 6.12 5.96 -26.43
N PHE A 84 6.23 6.28 -25.14
CA PHE A 84 6.05 7.65 -24.65
C PHE A 84 7.11 8.02 -23.63
N VAL A 85 7.59 9.26 -23.71
CA VAL A 85 8.56 9.83 -22.77
C VAL A 85 8.24 11.31 -22.51
N PRO A 86 8.40 11.83 -21.28
CA PRO A 86 8.14 13.24 -21.01
C PRO A 86 9.05 14.13 -21.86
N HIS A 87 8.58 15.32 -22.26
CA HIS A 87 9.43 16.33 -22.89
C HIS A 87 10.60 16.75 -21.98
N ASN A 88 10.33 16.82 -20.67
CA ASN A 88 11.32 17.08 -19.63
C ASN A 88 11.40 15.86 -18.70
N SER A 89 12.54 15.18 -18.67
CA SER A 89 12.76 13.98 -17.88
C SER A 89 12.79 14.21 -16.36
N ALA A 90 12.86 15.47 -15.91
CA ALA A 90 12.75 15.84 -14.50
C ALA A 90 11.30 16.10 -14.05
N SER A 91 10.33 16.16 -14.97
CA SER A 91 8.91 16.33 -14.64
C SER A 91 8.29 15.04 -14.10
N PHE A 92 7.31 15.15 -13.19
CA PHE A 92 6.54 14.02 -12.66
C PHE A 92 5.65 13.39 -13.75
N GLY A 93 6.24 12.48 -14.51
CA GLY A 93 5.56 11.67 -15.51
C GLY A 93 6.23 10.32 -15.67
N PHE A 94 5.86 9.60 -16.72
CA PHE A 94 6.26 8.21 -16.93
C PHE A 94 6.97 8.01 -18.27
N ILE A 95 7.88 7.04 -18.32
CA ILE A 95 8.37 6.47 -19.57
C ILE A 95 7.75 5.10 -19.76
N GLY A 96 7.27 4.79 -20.95
CA GLY A 96 6.54 3.55 -21.13
C GLY A 96 6.12 3.27 -22.55
N ARG A 97 5.30 2.24 -22.68
CA ARG A 97 4.83 1.68 -23.95
C ARG A 97 3.36 1.33 -23.84
N MET A 98 2.61 1.65 -24.89
CA MET A 98 1.21 1.31 -25.08
C MET A 98 1.05 0.41 -26.29
N TYR A 99 0.09 -0.50 -26.21
CA TYR A 99 -0.21 -1.47 -27.26
C TYR A 99 -1.65 -1.33 -27.72
N PHE A 100 -1.83 -1.13 -29.02
CA PHE A 100 -3.15 -0.95 -29.65
C PHE A 100 -3.34 -1.96 -30.77
N PRO A 101 -4.44 -2.73 -30.83
CA PRO A 101 -4.70 -3.66 -31.93
C PRO A 101 -4.69 -2.95 -33.29
N VAL A 102 -3.99 -3.52 -34.29
CA VAL A 102 -3.81 -2.89 -35.62
C VAL A 102 -5.15 -2.66 -36.33
N ASN A 103 -6.10 -3.56 -36.13
CA ASN A 103 -7.39 -3.55 -36.82
C ASN A 103 -8.52 -2.89 -35.99
N ASP A 104 -8.18 -2.12 -34.95
CA ASP A 104 -9.17 -1.44 -34.13
C ASP A 104 -9.20 0.07 -34.40
N SER A 105 -10.26 0.52 -35.07
CA SER A 105 -10.49 1.95 -35.31
C SER A 105 -10.83 2.75 -34.05
N THR A 106 -11.12 2.08 -32.93
CA THR A 106 -11.46 2.73 -31.65
C THR A 106 -10.27 3.06 -30.76
N LEU A 107 -9.04 2.75 -31.21
CA LEU A 107 -7.81 2.94 -30.46
C LEU A 107 -7.89 2.33 -29.05
N PHE A 108 -8.39 1.10 -28.95
CA PHE A 108 -8.49 0.36 -27.70
C PHE A 108 -7.08 0.07 -27.16
N LEU A 109 -6.77 0.63 -25.99
CA LEU A 109 -5.57 0.30 -25.26
C LEU A 109 -5.68 -1.14 -24.74
N LYS A 110 -4.91 -2.06 -25.32
CA LYS A 110 -4.87 -3.47 -24.89
C LYS A 110 -3.93 -3.67 -23.70
N LYS A 111 -2.78 -3.00 -23.72
CA LYS A 111 -1.74 -3.13 -22.69
C LYS A 111 -0.95 -1.84 -22.53
N LEU A 112 -0.52 -1.56 -21.32
CA LEU A 112 0.34 -0.46 -20.95
C LEU A 112 1.43 -0.98 -20.01
N THR A 113 2.67 -0.59 -20.29
CA THR A 113 3.78 -0.74 -19.33
C THR A 113 4.44 0.61 -19.13
N MET A 114 4.69 1.00 -17.89
CA MET A 114 5.30 2.30 -17.60
C MET A 114 6.13 2.32 -16.34
N ASN A 115 7.12 3.22 -16.33
CA ASN A 115 8.05 3.43 -15.23
C ASN A 115 8.24 4.92 -14.98
N ILE A 116 8.76 5.28 -13.81
CA ILE A 116 9.28 6.63 -13.59
C ILE A 116 10.67 6.79 -14.24
N PRO A 117 10.97 7.92 -14.91
CA PRO A 117 12.34 8.25 -15.30
C PRO A 117 13.28 8.25 -14.10
N ARG A 118 14.50 7.71 -14.28
CA ARG A 118 15.53 7.68 -13.22
C ARG A 118 15.97 9.07 -12.75
N SER A 119 15.73 10.11 -13.55
CA SER A 119 16.09 11.49 -13.25
C SER A 119 15.10 12.21 -12.33
N ILE A 120 13.92 11.64 -12.07
CA ILE A 120 12.97 12.25 -11.15
C ILE A 120 13.42 11.94 -9.71
N ASN A 121 13.62 12.99 -8.92
CA ASN A 121 13.84 12.84 -7.48
C ASN A 121 12.49 12.77 -6.76
N VAL A 122 11.97 11.55 -6.60
CA VAL A 122 10.80 11.28 -5.77
C VAL A 122 11.30 10.80 -4.41
N ASN A 123 10.94 11.50 -3.33
CA ASN A 123 11.32 11.11 -1.98
C ASN A 123 11.04 9.62 -1.73
N TYR A 124 12.08 8.90 -1.33
CA TYR A 124 12.06 7.49 -0.94
C TYR A 124 11.67 6.48 -2.03
N LEU A 125 11.41 6.88 -3.28
CA LEU A 125 11.01 5.97 -4.38
C LEU A 125 12.15 5.85 -5.40
N LYS A 126 12.74 4.67 -5.48
CA LYS A 126 13.88 4.35 -6.37
C LYS A 126 13.41 3.82 -7.72
N ARG A 127 12.40 2.95 -7.71
CA ARG A 127 11.76 2.41 -8.92
C ARG A 127 10.27 2.27 -8.73
N LEU A 128 9.54 2.54 -9.81
CA LEU A 128 8.12 2.29 -9.96
C LEU A 128 7.92 1.68 -11.34
N PHE A 129 7.28 0.51 -11.40
CA PHE A 129 6.86 -0.16 -12.62
C PHE A 129 5.38 -0.49 -12.50
N ILE A 130 4.63 -0.19 -13.55
CA ILE A 130 3.19 -0.43 -13.66
C ILE A 130 2.96 -1.20 -14.96
N ASN A 131 2.25 -2.32 -14.89
CA ASN A 131 1.77 -3.09 -16.03
C ASN A 131 0.26 -3.27 -15.92
N GLN A 132 -0.47 -2.77 -16.90
CA GLN A 132 -1.92 -2.89 -16.97
C GLN A 132 -2.33 -3.54 -18.29
N GLU A 133 -3.27 -4.48 -18.21
CA GLU A 133 -3.85 -5.14 -19.37
C GLU A 133 -5.36 -5.01 -19.34
N PHE A 134 -5.94 -4.85 -20.53
CA PHE A 134 -7.36 -4.60 -20.70
C PHE A 134 -7.95 -5.55 -21.74
N LYS A 135 -9.21 -5.92 -21.55
CA LYS A 135 -10.04 -6.61 -22.54
C LYS A 135 -11.22 -5.73 -22.93
N LYS A 136 -11.63 -5.83 -24.19
CA LYS A 136 -12.83 -5.19 -24.71
C LYS A 136 -14.01 -6.14 -24.48
N ALA A 137 -15.05 -5.66 -23.81
CA ALA A 137 -16.31 -6.37 -23.67
C ALA A 137 -17.11 -6.33 -24.98
N GLU A 138 -18.15 -7.16 -25.09
CA GLU A 138 -19.01 -7.22 -26.28
C GLU A 138 -19.71 -5.89 -26.56
N ASP A 139 -20.05 -5.13 -25.53
CA ASP A 139 -20.64 -3.80 -25.61
C ASP A 139 -19.61 -2.68 -25.90
N GLY A 140 -18.33 -3.03 -26.08
CA GLY A 140 -17.22 -2.12 -26.29
C GLY A 140 -16.61 -1.53 -25.02
N SER A 141 -17.14 -1.86 -23.83
CA SER A 141 -16.59 -1.42 -22.55
C SER A 141 -15.16 -1.93 -22.36
N ARG A 142 -14.32 -1.14 -21.69
CA ARG A 142 -12.95 -1.52 -21.35
C ARG A 142 -12.92 -2.18 -19.98
N LEU A 143 -12.40 -3.39 -19.91
CA LEU A 143 -12.29 -4.18 -18.69
C LEU A 143 -10.83 -4.31 -18.32
N LYS A 144 -10.42 -3.76 -17.18
CA LYS A 144 -9.07 -4.03 -16.64
C LYS A 144 -9.01 -5.50 -16.23
N VAL A 145 -8.01 -6.24 -16.67
CA VAL A 145 -7.86 -7.67 -16.34
C VAL A 145 -6.63 -7.94 -15.50
N ILE A 146 -5.58 -7.13 -15.65
CA ILE A 146 -4.35 -7.20 -14.86
C ILE A 146 -3.97 -5.79 -14.44
N ASP A 147 -3.61 -5.62 -13.17
CA ASP A 147 -2.94 -4.44 -12.63
C ASP A 147 -1.76 -4.90 -11.77
N ASP A 148 -0.53 -4.75 -12.28
CA ASP A 148 0.70 -5.14 -11.62
C ASP A 148 1.56 -3.91 -11.33
N LEU A 149 1.75 -3.65 -10.04
CA LEU A 149 2.46 -2.50 -9.50
C LEU A 149 3.68 -3.00 -8.73
N VAL A 150 4.88 -2.62 -9.16
CA VAL A 150 6.15 -2.96 -8.52
C VAL A 150 6.85 -1.68 -8.10
N MET A 151 7.36 -1.68 -6.87
CA MET A 151 8.00 -0.52 -6.25
C MET A 151 9.24 -0.92 -5.48
N GLU A 152 10.29 -0.12 -5.63
CA GLU A 152 11.49 -0.18 -4.82
C GLU A 152 11.61 1.14 -4.05
N PHE A 153 11.63 1.07 -2.72
CA PHE A 153 11.80 2.22 -1.85
C PHE A 153 13.19 2.25 -1.24
N GLN A 154 13.72 3.45 -1.09
CA GLN A 154 14.93 3.72 -0.32
C GLN A 154 14.55 4.56 0.90
N VAL A 155 14.41 3.88 2.05
CA VAL A 155 14.27 4.53 3.36
C VAL A 155 15.66 4.60 4.00
N ILE A 156 15.86 5.43 5.03
CA ILE A 156 17.06 5.38 5.87
C ILE A 156 17.18 3.96 6.44
N GLY A 157 18.03 3.11 5.83
CA GLY A 157 18.13 1.68 6.14
C GLY A 157 18.07 0.78 4.90
N PRO A 158 17.48 -0.43 5.01
CA PRO A 158 17.42 -1.40 3.90
C PRO A 158 16.48 -0.94 2.78
N GLU A 159 16.80 -1.31 1.55
CA GLU A 159 15.89 -1.14 0.41
C GLU A 159 14.66 -2.02 0.60
N LEU A 160 13.47 -1.45 0.39
CA LEU A 160 12.21 -2.17 0.50
C LEU A 160 11.66 -2.46 -0.90
N TYR A 161 11.28 -3.71 -1.12
CA TYR A 161 10.60 -4.15 -2.35
C TYR A 161 9.13 -4.42 -2.06
N ALA A 162 8.29 -3.95 -2.96
CA ALA A 162 6.84 -3.98 -2.84
C ALA A 162 6.25 -4.37 -4.20
N ARG A 163 5.33 -5.34 -4.21
CA ARG A 163 4.58 -5.71 -5.41
C ARG A 163 3.12 -5.99 -5.08
N ARG A 164 2.20 -5.38 -5.83
CA ARG A 164 0.78 -5.73 -5.85
C ARG A 164 0.46 -6.23 -7.25
N SER A 165 -0.14 -7.42 -7.34
CA SER A 165 -0.67 -7.96 -8.59
C SER A 165 -2.15 -8.26 -8.40
N THR A 166 -3.01 -7.52 -9.09
CA THR A 166 -4.46 -7.69 -9.07
C THR A 166 -4.91 -8.31 -10.39
N TYR A 167 -5.71 -9.37 -10.30
CA TYR A 167 -6.28 -10.08 -11.45
C TYR A 167 -7.80 -9.97 -11.38
N TYR A 168 -8.41 -9.47 -12.44
CA TYR A 168 -9.86 -9.31 -12.54
C TYR A 168 -10.44 -10.34 -13.50
N SER A 169 -11.46 -11.06 -13.05
CA SER A 169 -12.17 -12.08 -13.82
C SER A 169 -13.67 -12.03 -13.54
N GLY A 170 -14.48 -12.60 -14.43
CA GLY A 170 -15.94 -12.69 -14.22
C GLY A 170 -16.66 -11.34 -14.28
N HIS A 171 -16.16 -10.39 -15.06
CA HIS A 171 -16.82 -9.10 -15.29
C HIS A 171 -18.27 -9.29 -15.72
N ASN A 172 -19.19 -8.61 -15.03
CA ASN A 172 -20.61 -8.71 -15.28
C ASN A 172 -21.27 -7.33 -15.13
N PHE A 173 -22.21 -7.02 -16.03
CA PHE A 173 -22.95 -5.76 -16.06
C PHE A 173 -24.40 -5.89 -15.60
N THR A 174 -24.83 -7.10 -15.20
CA THR A 174 -26.13 -7.31 -14.54
C THR A 174 -26.10 -6.66 -13.17
N GLU A 175 -27.23 -6.10 -12.77
CA GLU A 175 -27.40 -5.51 -11.45
C GLU A 175 -27.14 -6.56 -10.35
N PRO A 176 -26.40 -6.21 -9.28
CA PRO A 176 -26.21 -7.10 -8.14
C PRO A 176 -27.56 -7.48 -7.53
N LYS A 177 -27.70 -8.74 -7.10
CA LYS A 177 -28.94 -9.22 -6.46
C LYS A 177 -29.24 -8.50 -5.15
N ASP A 178 -28.21 -8.03 -4.46
CA ASP A 178 -28.32 -7.31 -3.20
C ASP A 178 -27.70 -5.92 -3.33
N LEU A 179 -28.56 -4.91 -3.43
CA LEU A 179 -28.17 -3.50 -3.48
C LEU A 179 -27.84 -2.93 -2.10
N THR A 180 -28.19 -3.62 -1.01
CA THR A 180 -27.93 -3.12 0.35
C THR A 180 -26.43 -3.00 0.64
N ILE A 181 -25.59 -3.72 -0.12
CA ILE A 181 -24.13 -3.57 -0.11
C ILE A 181 -23.68 -2.11 -0.30
N PHE A 182 -24.43 -1.32 -1.09
CA PHE A 182 -24.12 0.08 -1.35
C PHE A 182 -24.54 1.03 -0.21
N ASN A 183 -25.32 0.56 0.77
CA ASN A 183 -25.72 1.33 1.94
C ASN A 183 -24.68 1.32 3.06
N HIS A 184 -23.63 0.49 2.96
CA HIS A 184 -22.54 0.48 3.93
C HIS A 184 -21.65 1.72 3.73
N ASP A 185 -21.17 2.31 4.83
CA ASP A 185 -20.24 3.46 4.74
C ASP A 185 -18.86 3.02 4.23
N ALA A 186 -18.38 1.85 4.66
CA ALA A 186 -17.08 1.33 4.25
C ALA A 186 -17.04 0.97 2.76
N GLU A 187 -16.00 1.37 2.04
CA GLU A 187 -15.78 0.97 0.64
C GLU A 187 -15.52 -0.54 0.51
N GLN A 188 -14.91 -1.14 1.54
CA GLN A 188 -14.61 -2.56 1.58
C GLN A 188 -15.36 -3.24 2.72
N ILE A 189 -15.97 -4.38 2.41
CA ILE A 189 -16.75 -5.20 3.34
C ILE A 189 -16.10 -6.57 3.42
N ILE A 190 -15.65 -6.96 4.62
CA ILE A 190 -14.98 -8.25 4.85
C ILE A 190 -16.01 -9.27 5.32
N ALA A 191 -16.10 -10.41 4.63
CA ALA A 191 -17.01 -11.48 4.99
C ALA A 191 -16.71 -12.03 6.41
N PRO A 192 -17.73 -12.39 7.21
CA PRO A 192 -17.52 -13.08 8.47
C PRO A 192 -16.72 -14.38 8.26
N GLY A 193 -15.52 -14.44 8.84
CA GLY A 193 -14.64 -15.61 8.68
C GLY A 193 -13.73 -15.57 7.45
N ALA A 194 -13.59 -14.44 6.74
CA ALA A 194 -12.66 -14.29 5.62
C ALA A 194 -11.21 -14.70 5.94
N ASN A 195 -10.81 -14.64 7.22
CA ASN A 195 -9.48 -15.03 7.70
C ASN A 195 -9.35 -16.54 8.04
N LYS A 196 -10.40 -17.34 7.88
CA LYS A 196 -10.45 -18.74 8.33
C LYS A 196 -10.22 -19.76 7.22
N TYR A 197 -10.01 -19.31 5.98
CA TYR A 197 -9.79 -20.18 4.83
C TYR A 197 -8.39 -20.81 4.88
N ALA A 198 -8.31 -22.08 4.49
CA ALA A 198 -7.04 -22.83 4.41
C ALA A 198 -6.26 -22.51 3.13
N ASP A 199 -4.96 -22.83 3.11
CA ASP A 199 -4.06 -22.57 1.98
C ASP A 199 -4.58 -23.21 0.67
N GLU A 200 -5.25 -24.36 0.75
CA GLU A 200 -5.83 -25.08 -0.40
C GLU A 200 -6.91 -24.26 -1.11
N TYR A 201 -7.73 -23.52 -0.36
CA TYR A 201 -8.76 -22.66 -0.94
C TYR A 201 -8.10 -21.58 -1.81
N PHE A 202 -7.03 -20.94 -1.32
CA PHE A 202 -6.32 -19.92 -2.09
C PHE A 202 -5.57 -20.51 -3.29
N LYS A 203 -5.08 -21.75 -3.21
CA LYS A 203 -4.46 -22.44 -4.36
C LYS A 203 -5.48 -22.77 -5.45
N ALA A 204 -6.70 -23.15 -5.07
CA ALA A 204 -7.77 -23.49 -6.00
C ALA A 204 -8.44 -22.26 -6.65
N ASN A 205 -8.52 -21.14 -5.93
CA ASN A 205 -9.27 -19.96 -6.38
C ASN A 205 -8.40 -18.81 -6.93
N ARG A 206 -7.06 -18.95 -6.95
CA ARG A 206 -6.18 -17.93 -7.56
C ARG A 206 -6.12 -18.09 -9.08
N PRO A 207 -6.40 -17.04 -9.88
CA PRO A 207 -6.28 -17.09 -11.34
C PRO A 207 -4.85 -17.37 -11.83
N VAL A 208 -3.85 -16.93 -11.05
CA VAL A 208 -2.43 -17.11 -11.35
C VAL A 208 -1.74 -17.68 -10.12
N ALA A 209 -0.98 -18.76 -10.32
CA ALA A 209 -0.18 -19.36 -9.26
C ALA A 209 0.86 -18.36 -8.74
N LEU A 210 1.06 -18.32 -7.42
CA LEU A 210 2.15 -17.52 -6.85
C LEU A 210 3.49 -18.11 -7.28
N ALA A 211 4.40 -17.26 -7.74
CA ALA A 211 5.77 -17.66 -8.07
C ALA A 211 6.54 -18.24 -6.86
N GLN A 212 6.10 -17.92 -5.64
CA GLN A 212 6.64 -18.43 -4.38
C GLN A 212 5.50 -18.85 -3.45
N ASP A 213 5.52 -20.10 -2.97
CA ASP A 213 4.56 -20.61 -1.98
C ASP A 213 4.72 -19.87 -0.63
N GLY A 214 3.65 -19.82 0.18
CA GLY A 214 3.67 -19.17 1.50
C GLY A 214 4.77 -19.69 2.42
N ASN A 215 5.15 -20.96 2.25
CA ASN A 215 6.28 -21.57 2.96
C ASN A 215 7.64 -20.95 2.61
N MET A 216 7.85 -20.56 1.34
CA MET A 216 9.08 -19.91 0.90
C MET A 216 9.18 -18.48 1.45
N MET A 217 8.06 -17.76 1.52
CA MET A 217 8.02 -16.43 2.14
C MET A 217 8.31 -16.50 3.65
N ARG A 218 7.72 -17.48 4.36
CA ARG A 218 8.04 -17.76 5.77
C ARG A 218 9.54 -18.08 5.96
N ALA A 219 10.13 -18.87 5.06
CA ALA A 219 11.56 -19.18 5.10
C ALA A 219 12.45 -17.96 4.82
N LEU A 220 12.07 -17.12 3.86
CA LEU A 220 12.76 -15.85 3.57
C LEU A 220 12.72 -14.92 4.77
N LEU A 221 11.56 -14.75 5.41
CA LEU A 221 11.40 -13.93 6.62
C LEU A 221 12.22 -14.48 7.78
N LYS A 222 12.23 -15.79 8.00
CA LYS A 222 13.08 -16.41 9.03
C LYS A 222 14.57 -16.13 8.77
N LYS A 223 15.00 -16.15 7.50
CA LYS A 223 16.36 -15.79 7.10
C LYS A 223 16.63 -14.30 7.30
N LEU A 224 15.69 -13.41 6.98
CA LEU A 224 15.83 -11.97 7.22
C LEU A 224 15.92 -11.65 8.72
N ARG A 225 15.05 -12.24 9.55
CA ARG A 225 15.07 -12.13 11.03
C ARG A 225 16.35 -12.70 11.66
N SER A 226 17.11 -13.55 10.96
CA SER A 226 18.43 -13.99 11.44
C SER A 226 19.49 -12.87 11.38
N SER A 227 19.28 -11.85 10.55
CA SER A 227 20.13 -10.65 10.54
C SER A 227 19.81 -9.78 11.75
N LYS A 228 20.84 -9.50 12.56
CA LYS A 228 20.71 -8.62 13.74
C LYS A 228 20.15 -7.24 13.37
N LEU A 229 20.56 -6.68 12.23
CA LEU A 229 20.08 -5.38 11.77
C LEU A 229 18.57 -5.41 11.52
N PHE A 230 18.09 -6.42 10.80
CA PHE A 230 16.67 -6.55 10.49
C PHE A 230 15.85 -6.81 11.76
N TYR A 231 16.30 -7.73 12.62
CA TYR A 231 15.63 -8.05 13.88
C TYR A 231 15.44 -6.80 14.76
N TRP A 232 16.49 -6.01 14.97
CA TRP A 232 16.40 -4.79 15.78
C TRP A 232 15.57 -3.70 15.10
N THR A 233 15.63 -3.58 13.78
CA THR A 233 14.80 -2.64 13.02
C THR A 233 13.32 -3.00 13.12
N GLU A 234 12.96 -4.26 12.88
CA GLU A 234 11.59 -4.77 13.02
C GLU A 234 11.07 -4.54 14.44
N LYS A 235 11.87 -4.87 15.46
CA LYS A 235 11.51 -4.66 16.87
C LYS A 235 11.28 -3.18 17.17
N PHE A 236 12.15 -2.30 16.70
CA PHE A 236 12.00 -0.86 16.91
C PHE A 236 10.72 -0.33 16.25
N VAL A 237 10.49 -0.65 14.97
CA VAL A 237 9.31 -0.17 14.21
C VAL A 237 8.02 -0.75 14.78
N SER A 238 7.98 -2.04 15.12
CA SER A 238 6.84 -2.69 15.78
C SER A 238 6.51 -2.02 17.12
N THR A 239 7.53 -1.73 17.92
CA THR A 239 7.38 -1.11 19.23
C THR A 239 6.86 0.33 19.09
N MET A 240 7.40 1.10 18.14
CA MET A 240 6.89 2.43 17.80
C MET A 240 5.44 2.41 17.32
N ALA A 241 5.06 1.44 16.49
CA ALA A 241 3.69 1.29 16.01
C ALA A 241 2.70 0.93 17.12
N LYS A 242 3.11 0.10 18.09
CA LYS A 242 2.32 -0.22 19.29
C LYS A 242 2.21 0.97 20.28
N GLY A 243 3.12 1.93 20.18
CA GLY A 243 3.12 3.16 20.99
C GLY A 243 3.61 2.98 22.44
N TYR A 244 3.70 1.75 22.95
CA TYR A 244 4.20 1.43 24.30
C TYR A 244 5.09 0.19 24.29
N VAL A 245 6.11 0.17 25.16
CA VAL A 245 7.01 -0.96 25.40
C VAL A 245 6.49 -1.78 26.58
N ALA A 246 6.07 -3.01 26.32
CA ALA A 246 5.75 -3.96 27.38
C ALA A 246 6.99 -4.35 28.19
N THR A 247 6.91 -4.35 29.52
CA THR A 247 8.05 -4.69 30.40
C THR A 247 8.14 -6.17 30.76
N GLY A 248 7.14 -6.98 30.41
CA GLY A 248 7.14 -8.42 30.66
C GLY A 248 6.02 -9.16 29.94
N ASN A 249 5.87 -10.46 30.22
CA ASN A 249 4.76 -11.29 29.72
C ASN A 249 4.20 -12.16 30.86
N PRO A 250 3.00 -11.86 31.41
CA PRO A 250 2.15 -10.71 31.10
C PRO A 250 2.74 -9.41 31.66
N SER A 251 2.70 -8.33 30.86
CA SER A 251 3.22 -7.02 31.29
C SER A 251 2.30 -6.41 32.33
N LYS A 252 2.84 -6.02 33.49
CA LYS A 252 2.10 -5.30 34.54
C LYS A 252 2.20 -3.77 34.38
N PHE A 253 3.20 -3.32 33.62
CA PHE A 253 3.53 -1.92 33.43
C PHE A 253 4.13 -1.73 32.04
N ASP A 254 3.64 -0.75 31.28
CA ASP A 254 4.09 -0.47 29.93
C ASP A 254 4.73 0.93 29.87
N ILE A 255 5.89 1.05 29.23
CA ILE A 255 6.64 2.31 29.11
C ILE A 255 6.20 3.02 27.82
N GLY A 256 5.80 4.28 27.92
CA GLY A 256 5.35 5.10 26.78
C GLY A 256 4.59 6.36 27.22
N PRO A 257 3.97 7.12 26.30
CA PRO A 257 3.88 6.89 24.86
C PRO A 257 5.18 7.18 24.10
N LEU A 258 5.60 6.27 23.23
CA LEU A 258 6.85 6.37 22.46
C LEU A 258 6.88 7.53 21.47
N ASN A 259 5.73 7.86 20.89
CA ASN A 259 5.56 9.01 19.99
C ASN A 259 5.81 10.37 20.67
N THR A 260 5.84 10.42 22.01
CA THR A 260 6.09 11.65 22.78
C THR A 260 7.41 11.65 23.53
N LEU A 261 8.26 10.61 23.38
CA LEU A 261 9.54 10.51 24.10
C LEU A 261 10.47 11.69 23.80
N ILE A 262 10.48 12.13 22.55
CA ILE A 262 11.24 13.30 22.10
C ILE A 262 10.28 14.16 21.28
N SER A 263 10.09 15.40 21.69
CA SER A 263 9.40 16.42 20.90
C SER A 263 10.20 17.72 20.89
N SER A 264 9.86 18.62 19.98
CA SER A 264 10.47 19.95 19.93
C SER A 264 9.38 20.99 19.79
N ASP A 265 9.51 22.08 20.55
CA ASP A 265 8.62 23.25 20.47
C ASP A 265 9.46 24.54 20.67
N GLU A 266 9.01 25.67 20.12
CA GLU A 266 9.73 26.95 20.18
C GLU A 266 9.93 27.45 21.62
N LEU A 267 8.98 27.12 22.49
CA LEU A 267 9.00 27.50 23.91
C LEU A 267 9.91 26.60 24.75
N GLU A 268 9.85 25.28 24.57
CA GLU A 268 10.53 24.29 25.42
C GLU A 268 11.91 23.86 24.87
N GLY A 269 12.18 24.11 23.59
CA GLY A 269 13.32 23.51 22.89
C GLY A 269 13.12 22.01 22.68
N ALA A 270 14.19 21.22 22.81
CA ALA A 270 14.07 19.77 22.82
C ALA A 270 13.44 19.32 24.14
N ARG A 271 12.30 18.64 24.06
CA ARG A 271 11.57 18.09 25.20
C ARG A 271 11.75 16.58 25.24
N PHE A 272 12.29 16.09 26.34
CA PHE A 272 12.41 14.67 26.62
C PHE A 272 11.32 14.27 27.60
N ARG A 273 10.48 13.31 27.24
CA ARG A 273 9.43 12.77 28.10
C ARG A 273 9.69 11.29 28.34
N ILE A 274 9.51 10.84 29.58
CA ILE A 274 9.43 9.43 29.94
C ILE A 274 8.12 9.21 30.68
N GLY A 275 7.47 8.08 30.46
CA GLY A 275 6.21 7.79 31.11
C GLY A 275 5.87 6.32 31.02
N GLY A 276 4.74 5.97 31.61
CA GLY A 276 4.16 4.67 31.43
C GLY A 276 2.82 4.52 32.12
N MET A 277 2.24 3.35 31.93
CA MET A 277 0.92 3.01 32.45
C MET A 277 0.87 1.60 33.01
N THR A 278 0.03 1.39 34.01
CA THR A 278 -0.26 0.04 34.51
C THR A 278 -1.30 -0.64 33.63
N THR A 279 -1.21 -1.96 33.55
CA THR A 279 -2.11 -2.78 32.72
C THR A 279 -3.13 -3.53 33.59
N ALA A 280 -4.13 -4.14 32.95
CA ALA A 280 -5.10 -5.01 33.61
C ALA A 280 -4.45 -6.22 34.32
N ASN A 281 -3.21 -6.58 33.95
CA ASN A 281 -2.45 -7.66 34.60
C ASN A 281 -1.89 -7.26 35.96
N LEU A 282 -1.77 -5.95 36.24
CA LEU A 282 -1.46 -5.46 37.59
C LEU A 282 -2.73 -5.44 38.44
N HIS A 283 -3.80 -4.83 37.91
CA HIS A 283 -5.10 -4.80 38.56
C HIS A 283 -6.20 -4.62 37.48
N PRO A 284 -7.26 -5.45 37.48
CA PRO A 284 -8.24 -5.46 36.39
C PRO A 284 -9.12 -4.21 36.31
N ARG A 285 -9.16 -3.41 37.38
CA ARG A 285 -10.04 -2.23 37.53
C ARG A 285 -9.32 -0.95 37.92
N LEU A 286 -7.99 -0.99 38.07
CA LEU A 286 -7.21 0.16 38.56
C LEU A 286 -6.07 0.43 37.59
N PHE A 287 -6.20 1.52 36.86
CA PHE A 287 -5.24 1.94 35.86
C PHE A 287 -4.58 3.22 36.31
N SER A 288 -3.26 3.25 36.28
CA SER A 288 -2.47 4.43 36.60
C SER A 288 -1.64 4.81 35.39
N ARG A 289 -1.50 6.11 35.14
CA ARG A 289 -0.61 6.65 34.11
C ARG A 289 0.26 7.71 34.75
N PHE A 290 1.53 7.75 34.35
CA PHE A 290 2.42 8.83 34.77
C PHE A 290 3.34 9.27 33.64
N PHE A 291 3.80 10.51 33.71
CA PHE A 291 4.94 10.95 32.94
C PHE A 291 5.78 11.98 33.68
N LEU A 292 7.05 12.05 33.28
CA LEU A 292 8.03 13.08 33.59
C LEU A 292 8.54 13.66 32.27
N ALA A 293 8.68 14.97 32.17
CA ALA A 293 9.21 15.64 30.99
C ALA A 293 10.18 16.76 31.36
N TYR A 294 11.20 16.97 30.54
CA TYR A 294 12.21 18.01 30.71
C TYR A 294 12.48 18.73 29.39
N GLY A 295 12.37 20.06 29.39
CA GLY A 295 12.69 20.90 28.23
C GLY A 295 14.10 21.51 28.33
N THR A 296 14.88 21.50 27.25
CA THR A 296 16.26 22.03 27.26
C THR A 296 16.32 23.55 27.32
N LYS A 297 15.30 24.25 26.78
CA LYS A 297 15.27 25.72 26.71
C LYS A 297 14.61 26.34 27.94
N ASP A 298 13.48 25.80 28.37
CA ASP A 298 12.79 26.26 29.57
C ASP A 298 13.43 25.71 30.87
N LYS A 299 14.24 24.65 30.77
CA LYS A 299 14.91 23.94 31.87
C LYS A 299 13.95 23.50 32.99
N LYS A 300 12.68 23.28 32.66
CA LYS A 300 11.65 22.90 33.64
C LYS A 300 11.35 21.42 33.59
N LEU A 301 11.24 20.81 34.78
CA LEU A 301 10.69 19.48 34.95
C LEU A 301 9.16 19.57 35.05
N LYS A 302 8.45 18.78 34.26
CA LYS A 302 6.98 18.70 34.21
C LYS A 302 6.56 17.27 34.50
N TYR A 303 5.49 17.06 35.25
CA TYR A 303 5.01 15.74 35.60
C TYR A 303 3.49 15.68 35.64
N GLN A 304 2.93 14.50 35.44
CA GLN A 304 1.52 14.21 35.66
C GLN A 304 1.40 12.77 36.16
N GLY A 305 0.48 12.56 37.09
CA GLY A 305 -0.03 11.25 37.48
C GLY A 305 -1.54 11.24 37.32
N GLU A 306 -2.08 10.14 36.83
CA GLU A 306 -3.51 9.92 36.64
C GLU A 306 -3.85 8.54 37.21
N LEU A 307 -4.99 8.45 37.90
CA LEU A 307 -5.54 7.21 38.44
C LEU A 307 -6.99 7.09 37.98
N GLU A 308 -7.30 5.98 37.35
CA GLU A 308 -8.60 5.65 36.79
C GLU A 308 -9.09 4.34 37.39
N TYR A 309 -10.36 4.31 37.79
CA TYR A 309 -11.05 3.13 38.31
C TYR A 309 -12.29 2.86 37.46
N SER A 310 -12.36 1.65 36.90
CA SER A 310 -13.45 1.18 36.01
C SER A 310 -13.97 -0.18 36.46
#